data_AF-A0A349BND2-F1
#
_entry.id   AF-A0A349BND2-F1
#
_cell.length_a   1.000
_cell.length_b   1.000
_cell.length_c   1.000
_cell.angle_alpha   90.00
_cell.angle_beta   90.00
_cell.angle_gamma   90.00
#
_symmetry.space_group_name_H-M   'P 1'
#
loop_
_entity.id
_entity.type
_entity.pdbx_description
1 polymer ?
#
loop_
_entity_poly.entity_id
_entity_poly.type
_entity_poly.pdbx_seq_one_letter_code
_entity_poly.pdbx_strand_id
1 'polypeptide(L)'
;MQLSPSQWVEELRKTGKKLLEIIPRVAGSADASVKLRRGASGDQTFYIDEMAEKIVVEAVEKISQNGISFTLISEECGIKKFGTENNIKILLDPIDGSNNAKRGVPYYATSIAILDGERLRDILVGYVVDLSSNKEYWAIRGEGSWCNGERIICRSSDEFDMVAFEASVPAKDIERLMPLLKSSRKVRCLGAIA
;
A
#
# COMPACT_ATOMS: atom_id res chain seq x y z
N MET A 1 -14.74 -14.19 -16.51
CA MET A 1 -13.30 -14.44 -16.75
C MET A 1 -12.54 -14.01 -15.50
N GLN A 2 -11.40 -14.61 -15.18
CA GLN A 2 -10.56 -14.20 -14.03
C GLN A 2 -9.11 -14.08 -14.49
N LEU A 3 -8.39 -13.11 -13.94
CA LEU A 3 -6.94 -13.00 -14.13
C LEU A 3 -6.23 -14.03 -13.24
N SER A 4 -5.18 -14.65 -13.77
CA SER A 4 -4.23 -15.42 -12.97
C SER A 4 -3.42 -14.51 -12.03
N PRO A 5 -2.78 -15.05 -10.97
CA PRO A 5 -1.95 -14.26 -10.07
C PRO A 5 -0.84 -13.47 -10.78
N SER A 6 -0.17 -14.08 -11.76
CA SER A 6 0.88 -13.41 -12.54
C SER A 6 0.33 -12.27 -13.40
N GLN A 7 -0.88 -12.42 -13.95
CA GLN A 7 -1.55 -11.34 -14.70
C GLN A 7 -1.94 -10.18 -13.78
N TRP A 8 -2.41 -10.47 -12.56
CA TRP A 8 -2.63 -9.43 -11.54
C TRP A 8 -1.34 -8.65 -11.23
N VAL A 9 -0.23 -9.36 -11.01
CA VAL A 9 1.07 -8.72 -10.80
C VAL A 9 1.43 -7.84 -11.99
N GLU A 10 1.25 -8.28 -13.22
CA GLU A 10 1.55 -7.47 -14.41
C GLU A 10 0.76 -6.16 -14.45
N GLU A 11 -0.55 -6.20 -14.19
CA GLU A 11 -1.40 -5.01 -14.13
C GLU A 11 -1.05 -4.06 -12.98
N LEU A 12 -0.73 -4.62 -11.81
CA LEU A 12 -0.29 -3.82 -10.65
C LEU A 12 1.05 -3.15 -10.91
N ARG A 13 2.01 -3.83 -11.55
CA ARG A 13 3.30 -3.24 -11.95
C ARG A 13 3.14 -2.12 -12.99
N LYS A 14 2.21 -2.25 -13.94
CA LYS A 14 1.86 -1.15 -14.87
C LYS A 14 1.31 0.07 -14.10
N THR A 15 0.49 -0.17 -13.09
CA THR A 15 -0.08 0.87 -12.23
C THR A 15 0.99 1.53 -11.36
N GLY A 16 1.85 0.74 -10.71
CA GLY A 16 2.97 1.23 -9.89
C GLY A 16 3.95 2.10 -10.66
N LYS A 17 4.25 1.79 -11.92
CA LYS A 17 5.07 2.67 -12.79
C LYS A 17 4.46 4.07 -12.94
N LYS A 18 3.13 4.17 -13.10
CA LYS A 18 2.45 5.47 -13.20
C LYS A 18 2.47 6.21 -11.86
N LEU A 19 2.26 5.50 -10.75
CA LEU A 19 2.36 6.09 -9.42
C LEU A 19 3.76 6.66 -9.16
N LEU A 20 4.80 5.91 -9.49
CA LEU A 20 6.21 6.33 -9.39
C LEU A 20 6.57 7.53 -10.26
N GLU A 21 5.91 7.69 -11.41
CA GLU A 21 6.15 8.84 -12.28
C GLU A 21 5.52 10.12 -11.73
N ILE A 22 4.31 10.01 -11.18
CA ILE A 22 3.44 11.17 -10.89
C ILE A 22 3.52 11.60 -9.43
N ILE A 23 3.37 10.67 -8.48
CA ILE A 23 3.23 11.01 -7.04
C ILE A 23 4.47 11.73 -6.48
N PRO A 24 5.71 11.32 -6.78
CA PRO A 24 6.90 11.97 -6.22
C PRO A 24 7.07 13.43 -6.64
N ARG A 25 6.46 13.85 -7.77
CA ARG A 25 6.48 15.24 -8.25
C ARG A 25 5.55 16.15 -7.44
N VAL A 26 4.56 15.57 -6.78
CA VAL A 26 3.59 16.29 -5.94
C VAL A 26 3.96 16.20 -4.47
N ALA A 27 4.59 15.11 -4.02
CA ALA A 27 5.04 14.97 -2.64
C ALA A 27 5.87 16.17 -2.15
N GLY A 28 5.58 16.66 -0.94
CA GLY A 28 6.22 17.84 -0.34
C GLY A 28 5.83 19.20 -0.94
N SER A 29 5.00 19.24 -2.00
CA SER A 29 4.47 20.49 -2.56
C SER A 29 3.32 21.07 -1.72
N ALA A 30 2.97 22.34 -1.99
CA ALA A 30 1.78 22.97 -1.40
C ALA A 30 0.50 22.20 -1.76
N ASP A 31 0.41 21.71 -3.01
CA ASP A 31 -0.75 20.99 -3.51
C ASP A 31 -0.99 19.67 -2.77
N ALA A 32 0.07 18.94 -2.40
CA ALA A 32 -0.06 17.67 -1.67
C ALA A 32 -0.87 17.82 -0.36
N SER A 33 -0.78 18.98 0.29
CA SER A 33 -1.44 19.25 1.58
C SER A 33 -2.82 19.90 1.43
N VAL A 34 -3.33 20.09 0.21
CA VAL A 34 -4.67 20.62 -0.02
C VAL A 34 -5.69 19.63 0.50
N LYS A 35 -6.53 20.10 1.44
CA LYS A 35 -7.63 19.32 2.02
C LYS A 35 -8.78 19.27 1.03
N LEU A 36 -9.33 18.08 0.82
CA LEU A 36 -10.42 17.90 -0.13
C LEU A 36 -11.72 17.52 0.56
N ARG A 37 -11.74 16.33 1.18
CA ARG A 37 -12.94 15.74 1.79
C ARG A 37 -12.55 14.85 2.96
N ARG A 38 -13.53 14.21 3.56
CA ARG A 38 -13.35 13.15 4.54
C ARG A 38 -13.47 11.79 3.82
N GLY A 39 -12.49 10.92 4.00
CA GLY A 39 -12.45 9.59 3.40
C GLY A 39 -13.47 8.64 4.02
N ALA A 40 -13.61 7.45 3.44
CA ALA A 40 -14.54 6.43 3.93
C ALA A 40 -14.10 5.86 5.30
N SER A 41 -12.79 5.88 5.60
CA SER A 41 -12.24 5.57 6.93
C SER A 41 -12.62 6.58 8.02
N GLY A 42 -13.05 7.78 7.62
CA GLY A 42 -13.31 8.90 8.52
C GLY A 42 -12.12 9.84 8.71
N ASP A 43 -11.00 9.59 8.02
CA ASP A 43 -9.84 10.47 8.03
C ASP A 43 -9.94 11.58 6.98
N GLN A 44 -9.07 12.59 7.11
CA GLN A 44 -9.03 13.72 6.18
C GLN A 44 -8.29 13.29 4.91
N THR A 45 -8.98 13.25 3.78
CA THR A 45 -8.39 13.05 2.45
C THR A 45 -7.65 14.31 2.01
N PHE A 46 -6.43 14.16 1.52
CA PHE A 46 -5.67 15.22 0.87
C PHE A 46 -5.54 14.97 -0.63
N TYR A 47 -5.10 15.98 -1.37
CA TYR A 47 -4.95 15.91 -2.82
C TYR A 47 -4.01 14.79 -3.28
N ILE A 48 -2.92 14.54 -2.54
CA ILE A 48 -1.99 13.45 -2.87
C ILE A 48 -2.63 12.07 -2.73
N ASP A 49 -3.47 11.86 -1.72
CA ASP A 49 -4.20 10.61 -1.49
C ASP A 49 -5.23 10.39 -2.61
N GLU A 50 -6.00 11.43 -2.97
CA GLU A 50 -6.95 11.36 -4.09
C GLU A 50 -6.25 11.08 -5.42
N MET A 51 -5.11 11.72 -5.68
CA MET A 51 -4.38 11.53 -6.94
C MET A 51 -3.87 10.10 -7.07
N ALA A 52 -3.35 9.52 -5.99
CA ALA A 52 -2.93 8.12 -5.95
C ALA A 52 -4.12 7.17 -6.15
N GLU A 53 -5.23 7.40 -5.44
CA GLU A 53 -6.43 6.58 -5.56
C GLU A 53 -6.97 6.61 -6.99
N LYS A 54 -7.04 7.80 -7.60
CA LYS A 54 -7.53 7.97 -8.97
C LYS A 54 -6.71 7.15 -9.97
N ILE A 55 -5.38 7.13 -9.85
CA ILE A 55 -4.51 6.34 -10.73
C ILE A 55 -4.85 4.84 -10.63
N VAL A 56 -5.07 4.33 -9.42
CA VAL A 56 -5.43 2.93 -9.19
C VAL A 56 -6.85 2.61 -9.67
N VAL A 57 -7.82 3.49 -9.35
CA VAL A 57 -9.22 3.34 -9.77
C VAL A 57 -9.33 3.28 -11.30
N GLU A 58 -8.67 4.19 -12.02
CA GLU A 58 -8.65 4.18 -13.48
C GLU A 58 -8.01 2.91 -14.07
N ALA A 59 -7.01 2.33 -13.38
CA ALA A 59 -6.38 1.08 -13.80
C ALA A 59 -7.33 -0.10 -13.62
N VAL A 60 -7.98 -0.23 -12.46
CA VAL A 60 -8.91 -1.34 -12.20
C VAL A 60 -10.20 -1.20 -13.02
N GLU A 61 -10.67 0.01 -13.30
CA GLU A 61 -11.80 0.25 -14.22
C GLU A 61 -11.54 -0.34 -15.61
N LYS A 62 -10.32 -0.19 -16.13
CA LYS A 62 -9.92 -0.80 -17.42
C LYS A 62 -9.91 -2.32 -17.36
N ILE A 63 -9.47 -2.89 -16.23
CA ILE A 63 -9.55 -4.33 -15.99
C ILE A 63 -11.01 -4.80 -16.01
N SER A 64 -11.91 -4.02 -15.40
CA SER A 64 -13.34 -4.35 -15.39
C SER A 64 -14.00 -4.28 -16.76
N GLN A 65 -13.62 -3.30 -17.59
CA GLN A 65 -14.09 -3.19 -18.98
C GLN A 65 -13.75 -4.42 -19.83
N ASN A 66 -12.73 -5.19 -19.45
CA ASN A 66 -12.38 -6.47 -20.09
C ASN A 66 -13.20 -7.66 -19.55
N GLY A 67 -14.28 -7.42 -18.81
CA GLY A 67 -15.18 -8.47 -18.29
C GLY A 67 -14.67 -9.18 -17.04
N ILE A 68 -13.72 -8.58 -16.32
CA ILE A 68 -13.24 -9.06 -15.03
C ILE A 68 -14.04 -8.36 -13.92
N SER A 69 -14.73 -9.14 -13.10
CA SER A 69 -15.50 -8.60 -11.98
C SER A 69 -14.66 -8.65 -10.69
N PHE A 70 -14.78 -7.64 -9.83
CA PHE A 70 -14.15 -7.58 -8.50
C PHE A 70 -14.82 -6.50 -7.62
N THR A 71 -14.48 -6.48 -6.33
CA THR A 71 -14.83 -5.40 -5.40
C THR A 71 -13.58 -4.65 -4.97
N LEU A 72 -13.52 -3.35 -5.22
CA LEU A 72 -12.49 -2.47 -4.66
C LEU A 72 -12.92 -2.01 -3.26
N ILE A 73 -12.00 -2.08 -2.31
CA ILE A 73 -12.12 -1.57 -0.95
C ILE A 73 -10.92 -0.66 -0.71
N SER A 74 -11.17 0.64 -0.65
CA SER A 74 -10.14 1.67 -0.47
C SER A 74 -10.44 2.53 0.74
N GLU A 75 -9.39 3.07 1.36
CA GLU A 75 -9.51 4.03 2.46
C GLU A 75 -10.38 5.24 2.08
N GLU A 76 -10.19 5.78 0.87
CA GLU A 76 -10.79 7.05 0.47
C GLU A 76 -12.18 6.88 -0.17
N CYS A 77 -12.33 5.97 -1.13
CA CYS A 77 -13.61 5.74 -1.81
C CYS A 77 -14.53 4.69 -1.16
N GLY A 78 -14.07 3.98 -0.14
CA GLY A 78 -14.81 2.90 0.50
C GLY A 78 -14.96 1.69 -0.41
N ILE A 79 -16.19 1.16 -0.51
CA ILE A 79 -16.49 -0.07 -1.25
C ILE A 79 -17.10 0.26 -2.62
N LYS A 80 -16.44 -0.17 -3.70
CA LYS A 80 -16.95 -0.07 -5.08
C LYS A 80 -17.00 -1.45 -5.74
N LYS A 81 -18.15 -1.81 -6.30
CA LYS A 81 -18.34 -3.07 -7.04
C LYS A 81 -18.17 -2.84 -8.54
N PHE A 82 -17.40 -3.71 -9.18
CA PHE A 82 -17.13 -3.69 -10.61
C PHE A 82 -17.59 -5.00 -11.25
N GLY A 83 -18.42 -4.91 -12.29
CA GLY A 83 -19.02 -6.07 -12.94
C GLY A 83 -20.08 -6.79 -12.10
N THR A 84 -20.17 -8.10 -12.29
CA THR A 84 -21.11 -8.99 -11.56
C THR A 84 -20.56 -9.45 -10.22
N GLU A 85 -21.40 -10.05 -9.38
CA GLU A 85 -20.98 -10.64 -8.12
C GLU A 85 -19.87 -11.70 -8.30
N ASN A 86 -18.84 -11.61 -7.47
CA ASN A 86 -17.65 -12.48 -7.48
C ASN A 86 -16.89 -12.34 -6.15
N ASN A 87 -15.93 -13.24 -5.91
CA ASN A 87 -15.15 -13.32 -4.67
C ASN A 87 -13.82 -12.54 -4.70
N ILE A 88 -13.49 -11.87 -5.81
CA ILE A 88 -12.26 -11.11 -5.93
C ILE A 88 -12.40 -9.76 -5.24
N LYS A 89 -11.48 -9.46 -4.34
CA LYS A 89 -11.38 -8.16 -3.69
C LYS A 89 -10.03 -7.53 -3.93
N ILE A 90 -10.03 -6.22 -4.13
CA ILE A 90 -8.85 -5.39 -4.20
C ILE A 90 -8.88 -4.50 -2.96
N LEU A 91 -7.95 -4.70 -2.03
CA LEU A 91 -7.72 -3.78 -0.93
C LEU A 91 -6.69 -2.75 -1.38
N LEU A 92 -6.97 -1.47 -1.13
CA LEU A 92 -6.11 -0.36 -1.53
C LEU A 92 -5.90 0.59 -0.35
N ASP A 93 -4.64 0.84 -0.03
CA ASP A 93 -4.20 2.04 0.65
C ASP A 93 -3.47 2.91 -0.39
N PRO A 94 -4.08 4.03 -0.84
CA PRO A 94 -3.49 4.88 -1.87
C PRO A 94 -2.13 5.44 -1.47
N ILE A 95 -1.97 5.88 -0.21
CA ILE A 95 -0.75 6.46 0.34
C ILE A 95 -0.66 6.09 1.82
N ASP A 96 0.07 5.02 2.12
CA ASP A 96 0.53 4.78 3.47
C ASP A 96 1.66 5.77 3.80
N GLY A 97 1.57 6.40 4.96
CA GLY A 97 2.42 7.52 5.34
C GLY A 97 2.05 8.86 4.70
N SER A 98 0.76 9.17 4.50
CA SER A 98 0.32 10.46 3.91
C SER A 98 0.95 11.68 4.58
N ASN A 99 1.16 11.65 5.90
CA ASN A 99 1.83 12.74 6.62
C ASN A 99 3.28 12.95 6.20
N ASN A 100 4.00 11.88 5.86
CA ASN A 100 5.33 11.93 5.30
C ASN A 100 5.29 12.46 3.87
N ALA A 101 4.41 11.91 3.02
CA ALA A 101 4.26 12.32 1.63
C ALA A 101 3.96 13.82 1.48
N LYS A 102 3.04 14.36 2.29
CA LYS A 102 2.69 15.79 2.33
C LYS A 102 3.85 16.70 2.73
N ARG A 103 4.77 16.19 3.56
CA ARG A 103 5.93 16.93 4.08
C ARG A 103 7.21 16.67 3.28
N GLY A 104 7.15 15.81 2.26
CA GLY A 104 8.32 15.41 1.48
C GLY A 104 9.30 14.53 2.26
N VAL A 105 8.86 13.89 3.36
CA VAL A 105 9.68 12.91 4.10
C VAL A 105 9.66 11.59 3.31
N PRO A 106 10.82 11.01 2.95
CA PRO A 106 10.90 9.90 1.99
C PRO A 106 10.59 8.53 2.64
N TYR A 107 9.38 8.37 3.15
CA TYR A 107 8.82 7.12 3.68
C TYR A 107 7.29 7.12 3.44
N TYR A 108 6.88 6.74 2.24
CA TYR A 108 5.47 6.61 1.87
C TYR A 108 5.34 5.69 0.66
N ALA A 109 4.24 4.94 0.61
CA ALA A 109 4.02 3.90 -0.38
C ALA A 109 2.55 3.77 -0.77
N THR A 110 2.26 3.19 -1.92
CA THR A 110 0.92 2.66 -2.21
C THR A 110 0.94 1.16 -1.94
N SER A 111 -0.05 0.64 -1.21
CA SER A 111 -0.19 -0.79 -0.94
C SER A 111 -1.50 -1.34 -1.52
N ILE A 112 -1.40 -2.51 -2.18
CA ILE A 112 -2.51 -3.16 -2.86
C ILE A 112 -2.48 -4.66 -2.57
N ALA A 113 -3.62 -5.23 -2.18
CA ALA A 113 -3.77 -6.67 -2.00
C ALA A 113 -4.95 -7.21 -2.82
N ILE A 114 -4.74 -8.33 -3.50
CA ILE A 114 -5.78 -9.06 -4.23
C ILE A 114 -6.15 -10.29 -3.41
N LEU A 115 -7.43 -10.45 -3.09
CA LEU A 115 -7.95 -11.60 -2.36
C LEU A 115 -8.88 -12.41 -3.25
N ASP A 116 -8.85 -13.73 -3.08
CA ASP A 116 -9.80 -14.68 -3.67
C ASP A 116 -10.81 -15.23 -2.66
N GLY A 117 -11.10 -14.44 -1.62
CA GLY A 117 -12.00 -14.78 -0.52
C GLY A 117 -12.27 -13.60 0.41
N GLU A 118 -12.65 -13.92 1.65
CA GLU A 118 -13.14 -12.94 2.64
C GLU A 118 -12.12 -12.61 3.73
N ARG A 119 -11.07 -13.43 3.90
CA ARG A 119 -10.12 -13.35 5.02
C ARG A 119 -8.72 -12.98 4.54
N LEU A 120 -7.90 -12.43 5.44
CA LEU A 120 -6.50 -12.07 5.12
C LEU A 120 -5.65 -13.25 4.61
N ARG A 121 -5.93 -14.49 5.06
CA ARG A 121 -5.25 -15.68 4.53
C ARG A 121 -5.59 -15.98 3.06
N ASP A 122 -6.68 -15.40 2.57
CA ASP A 122 -7.16 -15.52 1.20
C ASP A 122 -6.49 -14.47 0.28
N ILE A 123 -5.49 -13.72 0.77
CA ILE A 123 -4.64 -12.88 -0.08
C ILE A 123 -3.89 -13.77 -1.07
N LEU A 124 -4.11 -13.50 -2.35
CA LEU A 124 -3.52 -14.18 -3.49
C LEU A 124 -2.28 -13.45 -4.00
N VAL A 125 -2.35 -12.11 -4.07
CA VAL A 125 -1.26 -11.23 -4.51
C VAL A 125 -1.13 -10.06 -3.55
N GLY A 126 0.09 -9.75 -3.15
CA GLY A 126 0.44 -8.50 -2.47
C GLY A 126 1.31 -7.65 -3.39
N TYR A 127 1.10 -6.33 -3.38
CA TYR A 127 1.89 -5.36 -4.13
C TYR A 127 2.09 -4.10 -3.28
N VAL A 128 3.33 -3.65 -3.15
CA VAL A 128 3.69 -2.39 -2.50
C VAL A 128 4.63 -1.65 -3.42
N VAL A 129 4.39 -0.36 -3.64
CA VAL A 129 5.34 0.50 -4.36
C VAL A 129 5.79 1.62 -3.44
N ASP A 130 7.08 1.61 -3.12
CA ASP A 130 7.75 2.68 -2.38
C ASP A 130 7.95 3.86 -3.33
N LEU A 131 7.12 4.87 -3.13
CA LEU A 131 7.05 6.05 -3.98
C LEU A 131 8.23 6.99 -3.74
N SER A 132 8.99 6.79 -2.67
CA SER A 132 10.17 7.59 -2.34
C SER A 132 11.48 6.99 -2.86
N SER A 133 11.54 5.67 -3.10
CA SER A 133 12.79 4.97 -3.47
C SER A 133 12.78 4.23 -4.81
N ASN A 134 11.71 4.37 -5.60
CA ASN A 134 11.57 3.72 -6.91
C ASN A 134 11.67 2.18 -6.83
N LYS A 135 11.17 1.61 -5.74
CA LYS A 135 11.12 0.16 -5.51
C LYS A 135 9.68 -0.32 -5.54
N GLU A 136 9.46 -1.41 -6.26
CA GLU A 136 8.22 -2.18 -6.16
C GLU A 136 8.50 -3.54 -5.52
N TYR A 137 7.62 -3.94 -4.62
CA TYR A 137 7.61 -5.21 -3.95
C TYR A 137 6.32 -5.94 -4.32
N TRP A 138 6.42 -7.23 -4.59
CA TRP A 138 5.23 -8.04 -4.84
C TRP A 138 5.42 -9.47 -4.39
N ALA A 139 4.32 -10.15 -4.14
CA ALA A 139 4.30 -11.53 -3.68
C ALA A 139 3.09 -12.26 -4.24
N ILE A 140 3.26 -13.55 -4.50
CA ILE A 140 2.17 -14.45 -4.90
C ILE A 140 2.11 -15.58 -3.86
N ARG A 141 0.89 -15.88 -3.39
CA ARG A 141 0.64 -16.93 -2.38
C ARG A 141 1.25 -18.26 -2.85
N GLY A 142 2.24 -18.75 -2.10
CA GLY A 142 2.93 -20.02 -2.36
C GLY A 142 4.12 -19.95 -3.31
N GLU A 143 4.38 -18.81 -3.97
CA GLU A 143 5.49 -18.69 -4.95
C GLU A 143 6.68 -17.87 -4.42
N GLY A 144 6.41 -16.95 -3.48
CA GLY A 144 7.43 -16.14 -2.81
C GLY A 144 7.17 -14.64 -2.95
N SER A 145 8.23 -13.87 -2.80
CA SER A 145 8.22 -12.40 -2.90
C SER A 145 9.41 -11.87 -3.68
N TRP A 146 9.25 -10.69 -4.25
CA TRP A 146 10.22 -10.05 -5.14
C TRP A 146 10.31 -8.54 -4.86
N CYS A 147 11.48 -7.96 -5.12
CA CYS A 147 11.72 -6.52 -5.18
C CYS A 147 12.31 -6.20 -6.56
N ASN A 148 11.66 -5.33 -7.33
CA ASN A 148 12.08 -4.97 -8.70
C ASN A 148 12.33 -6.17 -9.63
N GLY A 149 11.63 -7.29 -9.40
CA GLY A 149 11.76 -8.53 -10.16
C GLY A 149 12.82 -9.49 -9.64
N GLU A 150 13.64 -9.09 -8.66
CA GLU A 150 14.59 -9.97 -7.99
C GLU A 150 13.91 -10.63 -6.78
N ARG A 151 14.09 -11.95 -6.62
CA ARG A 151 13.47 -12.70 -5.53
C ARG A 151 14.08 -12.29 -4.19
N ILE A 152 13.24 -12.02 -3.20
CA ILE A 152 13.68 -11.65 -1.85
C ILE A 152 13.33 -12.76 -0.86
N ILE A 153 14.15 -12.89 0.17
CA ILE A 153 13.92 -13.79 1.30
C ILE A 153 14.20 -13.03 2.59
N CYS A 154 13.42 -13.30 3.63
CA CYS A 154 13.69 -12.72 4.93
C CYS A 154 14.97 -13.36 5.50
N ARG A 155 15.85 -12.54 6.07
CA ARG A 155 17.00 -13.06 6.83
C ARG A 155 16.50 -13.53 8.18
N SER A 156 16.81 -14.77 8.55
CA SER A 156 16.63 -15.27 9.92
C SER A 156 17.84 -14.88 10.76
N SER A 157 17.59 -14.21 11.89
CA SER A 157 18.57 -13.93 12.93
C SER A 157 17.91 -14.17 14.27
N ASP A 158 18.64 -14.81 15.20
CA ASP A 158 18.19 -14.99 16.58
C ASP A 158 18.37 -13.71 17.42
N GLU A 159 19.09 -12.72 16.90
CA GLU A 159 19.29 -11.41 17.51
C GLU A 159 18.58 -10.29 16.73
N PHE A 160 17.92 -9.39 17.45
CA PHE A 160 17.30 -8.18 16.91
C PHE A 160 18.30 -7.01 16.90
N ASP A 161 19.03 -6.84 15.80
CA ASP A 161 19.94 -5.70 15.63
C ASP A 161 19.21 -4.35 15.52
N MET A 162 17.99 -4.38 14.98
CA MET A 162 17.16 -3.21 14.76
C MET A 162 15.69 -3.53 14.98
N VAL A 163 14.99 -2.61 15.64
CA VAL A 163 13.52 -2.61 15.74
C VAL A 163 12.98 -1.41 14.96
N ALA A 164 12.14 -1.68 13.96
CA ALA A 164 11.32 -0.68 13.32
C ALA A 164 9.89 -0.78 13.88
N PHE A 165 9.27 0.36 14.17
CA PHE A 165 7.92 0.42 14.72
C PHE A 165 7.14 1.62 14.17
N GLU A 166 5.83 1.58 14.37
CA GLU A 166 4.90 2.68 14.18
C GLU A 166 4.25 2.99 15.54
N ALA A 167 3.93 4.25 15.79
CA ALA A 167 3.29 4.69 17.03
C ALA A 167 2.22 5.75 16.72
N SER A 168 1.03 5.27 16.34
CA SER A 168 -0.14 6.10 16.02
C SER A 168 -0.59 6.96 17.21
N VAL A 169 -0.37 6.50 18.44
CA VAL A 169 -0.62 7.25 19.69
C VAL A 169 0.64 7.19 20.57
N PRO A 170 1.67 8.02 20.29
CA PRO A 170 2.98 7.90 20.93
C PRO A 170 2.93 7.87 22.46
N ALA A 171 2.04 8.66 23.07
CA ALA A 171 1.89 8.72 24.52
C ALA A 171 1.50 7.37 25.16
N LYS A 172 0.80 6.49 24.43
CA LYS A 172 0.40 5.15 24.89
C LYS A 172 1.31 4.06 24.33
N ASP A 173 1.67 4.18 23.06
CA ASP A 173 2.38 3.12 22.34
C ASP A 173 3.83 3.00 22.79
N ILE A 174 4.51 4.13 23.05
CA ILE A 174 5.91 4.12 23.47
C ILE A 174 6.08 3.36 24.79
N GLU A 175 5.20 3.59 25.77
CA GLU A 175 5.26 2.89 27.06
C GLU A 175 5.20 1.37 26.88
N ARG A 176 4.31 0.89 26.01
CA ARG A 176 4.14 -0.54 25.70
C ARG A 176 5.33 -1.11 24.94
N LEU A 177 5.97 -0.32 24.08
CA LEU A 177 7.12 -0.72 23.27
C LEU A 177 8.45 -0.65 24.05
N MET A 178 8.51 0.06 25.18
CA MET A 178 9.74 0.29 25.95
C MET A 178 10.59 -0.98 26.21
N PRO A 179 10.02 -2.15 26.56
CA PRO A 179 10.82 -3.36 26.75
C PRO A 179 11.58 -3.78 25.49
N LEU A 180 10.94 -3.68 24.31
CA LEU A 180 11.54 -4.03 23.02
C LEU A 180 12.57 -2.98 22.58
N LEU A 181 12.28 -1.70 22.79
CA LEU A 181 13.21 -0.63 22.42
C LEU A 181 14.52 -0.74 23.22
N LYS A 182 14.43 -1.10 24.51
CA LYS A 182 15.58 -1.32 25.39
C LYS A 182 16.43 -2.54 25.04
N SER A 183 15.84 -3.58 24.45
CA SER A 183 16.58 -4.79 24.05
C SER A 183 17.23 -4.69 22.66
N SER A 184 16.88 -3.66 21.89
CA SER A 184 17.41 -3.44 20.54
C SER A 184 18.66 -2.54 20.53
N ARG A 185 19.58 -2.74 19.57
CA ARG A 185 20.73 -1.84 19.38
C ARG A 185 20.35 -0.54 18.67
N LYS A 186 19.36 -0.59 17.77
CA LYS A 186 18.89 0.54 16.95
C LYS A 186 17.38 0.52 16.85
N VAL A 187 16.77 1.70 16.90
CA VAL A 187 15.31 1.88 16.73
C VAL A 187 15.01 2.77 15.53
N ARG A 188 13.90 2.52 14.84
CA ARG A 188 13.38 3.34 13.74
C ARG A 188 11.87 3.52 13.88
N CYS A 189 11.39 4.76 13.72
CA CYS A 189 9.97 5.08 13.54
C CYS A 189 9.86 5.82 12.23
N LEU A 190 9.36 5.14 11.19
CA LEU A 190 9.39 5.64 9.81
C LEU A 190 8.12 6.41 9.43
N GLY A 191 7.00 6.15 10.11
CA GLY A 191 5.72 6.81 9.84
C GLY A 191 5.00 6.28 8.58
N ALA A 192 5.36 5.08 8.14
CA ALA A 192 4.69 4.26 7.13
C ALA A 192 4.93 2.77 7.52
N ILE A 193 3.92 1.93 7.37
CA ILE A 193 3.92 0.49 7.71
C ILE A 193 4.25 -0.38 6.49
N ALA A 194 3.79 0.01 5.30
CA ALA A 194 3.94 -0.69 4.03
C ALA A 194 5.39 -0.71 3.51
#